data_AF-A0A258TRJ1-F1
#
_entry.id   AF-A0A258TRJ1-F1
#
_cell.length_a   1.000
_cell.length_b   1.000
_cell.length_c   1.000
_cell.angle_alpha   90.00
_cell.angle_beta   90.00
_cell.angle_gamma   90.00
#
_symmetry.space_group_name_H-M   'P 1'
#
loop_
_entity.id
_entity.type
_entity.pdbx_description
1 polymer ?
#
loop_
_entity_poly.entity_id
_entity_poly.type
_entity_poly.pdbx_seq_one_letter_code
_entity_poly.pdbx_strand_id
1 'polypeptide(L)'
;MKALTLALAAVAVAISTTALAGDPVVGKQKAAACIACHGSDIYPGIFYTLQLGGRNADKLAVKTMKYKTGKILHPMMAVATAFFDEKEIQDITAYYQSLGKPAFTSPLIKIKGDDDEASQAAAAPNVYPALPAYPATAK
;
A
#
# COMPACT_ATOMS: atom_id res chain seq x y z
N MET A 1 -0.85 39.05 -40.95
CA MET A 1 -0.93 37.59 -41.21
C MET A 1 0.12 36.71 -40.49
N LYS A 2 0.96 37.23 -39.58
CA LYS A 2 1.82 36.41 -38.68
C LYS A 2 1.38 36.39 -37.20
N ALA A 3 0.38 37.21 -36.83
CA ALA A 3 -0.13 37.29 -35.46
C ALA A 3 -1.26 36.29 -35.16
N LEU A 4 -1.78 35.60 -36.18
CA LEU A 4 -2.90 34.67 -36.04
C LEU A 4 -2.47 33.22 -35.77
N THR A 5 -1.16 32.93 -35.80
CA THR A 5 -0.62 31.58 -35.54
C THR A 5 -0.19 31.37 -34.09
N LEU A 6 -0.14 32.41 -33.25
CA LEU A 6 0.24 32.27 -31.83
C LEU A 6 -0.94 31.99 -30.88
N ALA A 7 -2.19 32.15 -31.34
CA ALA A 7 -3.36 31.96 -30.49
C ALA A 7 -3.75 30.47 -30.31
N LEU A 8 -3.18 29.56 -31.12
CA LEU A 8 -3.55 28.14 -31.12
C LEU A 8 -2.61 27.25 -30.29
N ALA A 9 -1.80 27.82 -29.41
CA ALA A 9 -0.91 27.07 -28.50
C ALA A 9 -1.37 27.11 -27.03
N ALA A 10 -2.46 27.83 -26.71
CA ALA A 10 -2.88 28.08 -25.32
C ALA A 10 -4.03 27.19 -24.81
N VAL A 11 -4.50 26.21 -25.60
CA VAL A 11 -5.63 25.34 -25.22
C VAL A 11 -5.20 23.87 -25.13
N ALA A 12 -4.08 23.62 -24.47
CA ALA A 12 -3.76 22.30 -23.91
C ALA A 12 -3.91 22.38 -22.38
N VAL A 13 -5.09 22.82 -21.93
CA VAL A 13 -5.44 22.83 -20.51
C VAL A 13 -5.63 21.38 -20.08
N ALA A 14 -4.63 20.88 -19.37
CA ALA A 14 -4.70 19.90 -18.31
C ALA A 14 -5.98 19.03 -18.28
N ILE A 15 -5.99 17.94 -19.06
CA ILE A 15 -6.80 16.77 -18.70
C ILE A 15 -6.02 16.07 -17.58
N SER A 16 -6.10 16.63 -16.37
CA SER A 16 -5.76 15.90 -15.17
C SER A 16 -6.84 14.86 -15.01
N THR A 17 -6.59 13.62 -15.44
CA THR A 17 -7.46 12.50 -15.05
C THR A 17 -7.45 12.48 -13.54
N THR A 18 -8.54 12.90 -12.92
CA THR A 18 -8.81 12.62 -11.52
C THR A 18 -8.78 11.12 -11.39
N ALA A 19 -7.66 10.58 -10.91
CA ALA A 19 -7.62 9.20 -10.45
C ALA A 19 -8.74 9.10 -9.42
N LEU A 20 -9.79 8.34 -9.73
CA LEU A 20 -10.81 8.06 -8.74
C LEU A 20 -10.09 7.37 -7.59
N ALA A 21 -10.05 8.04 -6.43
CA ALA A 21 -9.50 7.44 -5.23
C ALA A 21 -10.24 6.13 -4.96
N GLY A 22 -9.50 5.08 -4.59
CA GLY A 22 -10.10 3.79 -4.26
C GLY A 22 -11.07 3.89 -3.08
N ASP A 23 -12.06 3.00 -3.04
CA ASP A 23 -13.02 2.89 -1.96
C ASP A 23 -12.47 1.96 -0.86
N PRO A 24 -12.14 2.46 0.34
CA PRO A 24 -11.58 1.64 1.41
C PRO A 24 -12.57 0.60 1.98
N VAL A 25 -13.88 0.80 1.84
CA VAL A 25 -14.91 -0.15 2.29
C VAL A 25 -14.94 -1.35 1.36
N VAL A 26 -14.96 -1.11 0.05
CA VAL A 26 -14.83 -2.18 -0.97
C VAL A 26 -13.46 -2.84 -0.85
N GLY A 27 -12.42 -2.03 -0.66
CA GLY A 27 -11.04 -2.48 -0.46
C GLY A 27 -10.90 -3.49 0.66
N LYS A 28 -11.52 -3.23 1.82
CA LYS A 28 -11.51 -4.15 2.96
C LYS A 28 -12.07 -5.53 2.60
N GLN A 29 -13.13 -5.57 1.81
CA GLN A 29 -13.76 -6.83 1.38
C GLN A 29 -12.84 -7.59 0.40
N LYS A 30 -12.18 -6.88 -0.51
CA LYS A 30 -11.26 -7.46 -1.50
C LYS A 30 -9.91 -7.88 -0.89
N ALA A 31 -9.48 -7.20 0.18
CA ALA A 31 -8.20 -7.44 0.85
C ALA A 31 -8.19 -8.71 1.73
N ALA A 32 -9.26 -9.52 1.76
CA ALA A 32 -9.38 -10.68 2.65
C ALA A 32 -8.16 -11.63 2.59
N ALA A 33 -7.68 -11.94 1.39
CA ALA A 33 -6.50 -12.79 1.20
C ALA A 33 -5.18 -12.08 1.59
N CYS A 34 -5.15 -10.75 1.49
CA CYS A 34 -3.99 -9.92 1.79
C CYS A 34 -3.74 -9.86 3.31
N ILE A 35 -4.82 -9.84 4.11
CA ILE A 35 -4.76 -9.71 5.57
C ILE A 35 -4.00 -10.87 6.23
N ALA A 36 -4.10 -12.08 5.66
CA ALA A 36 -3.42 -13.27 6.17
C ALA A 36 -1.89 -13.06 6.27
N CYS A 37 -1.32 -12.30 5.33
CA CYS A 37 0.11 -11.97 5.33
C CYS A 37 0.35 -10.58 5.89
N HIS A 38 -0.29 -9.56 5.35
CA HIS A 38 0.03 -8.15 5.60
C HIS A 38 -0.66 -7.52 6.80
N GLY A 39 -1.58 -8.26 7.43
CA GLY A 39 -2.32 -7.79 8.59
C GLY A 39 -3.51 -6.89 8.28
N SER A 40 -4.12 -6.40 9.35
CA SER A 40 -5.25 -5.46 9.40
C SER A 40 -5.08 -4.53 10.61
N ASP A 41 -6.10 -3.75 10.95
CA ASP A 41 -6.18 -2.93 12.16
C ASP A 41 -6.05 -3.73 13.46
N ILE A 42 -6.49 -5.00 13.47
CA ILE A 42 -6.51 -5.84 14.68
C ILE A 42 -5.54 -7.02 14.63
N TYR A 43 -4.88 -7.25 13.49
CA TYR A 43 -4.00 -8.39 13.27
C TYR A 43 -2.70 -7.93 12.62
N PRO A 44 -1.52 -8.20 13.20
CA PRO A 44 -0.26 -7.70 12.67
C PRO A 44 0.23 -8.42 11.40
N GLY A 45 -0.46 -9.44 10.89
CA GLY A 45 0.08 -10.25 9.80
C GLY A 45 1.15 -11.23 10.28
N ILE A 46 1.94 -11.76 9.35
CA ILE A 46 3.00 -12.72 9.63
C ILE A 46 4.38 -12.05 9.66
N PHE A 47 5.23 -12.48 10.59
CA PHE A 47 6.49 -11.81 10.97
C PHE A 47 7.45 -11.52 9.81
N TYR A 48 7.46 -12.35 8.77
CA TYR A 48 8.37 -12.21 7.62
C TYR A 48 7.83 -11.32 6.51
N THR A 49 6.62 -10.78 6.65
CA THR A 49 6.02 -9.89 5.66
C THR A 49 5.89 -8.47 6.19
N LEU A 50 5.96 -7.53 5.27
CA LEU A 50 5.80 -6.13 5.58
C LEU A 50 4.33 -5.80 5.88
N GLN A 51 4.10 -5.04 6.94
CA GLN A 51 2.78 -4.45 7.22
C GLN A 51 2.50 -3.25 6.31
N LEU A 52 1.28 -3.21 5.77
CA LEU A 52 0.86 -2.23 4.76
C LEU A 52 0.02 -1.07 5.34
N GLY A 53 -0.42 -1.19 6.60
CA GLY A 53 -1.26 -0.17 7.24
C GLY A 53 -0.61 1.22 7.26
N GLY A 54 -1.40 2.25 6.96
CA GLY A 54 -0.97 3.65 6.98
C GLY A 54 0.02 4.05 5.89
N ARG A 55 0.25 3.19 4.88
CA ARG A 55 1.11 3.51 3.73
C ARG A 55 0.30 4.21 2.64
N ASN A 56 0.97 5.07 1.87
CA ASN A 56 0.34 5.79 0.77
C ASN A 56 -0.23 4.83 -0.29
N ALA A 57 -1.53 4.95 -0.60
CA ALA A 57 -2.27 4.06 -1.48
C ALA A 57 -1.75 4.09 -2.92
N ASP A 58 -1.37 5.27 -3.44
CA ASP A 58 -0.87 5.41 -4.81
C ASP A 58 0.47 4.67 -4.98
N LYS A 59 1.37 4.83 -4.01
CA LYS A 59 2.66 4.12 -4.01
C LYS A 59 2.45 2.62 -3.90
N LEU A 60 1.52 2.18 -3.05
CA LEU A 60 1.16 0.77 -2.95
C LEU A 60 0.57 0.27 -4.27
N ALA A 61 -0.37 0.98 -4.89
CA ALA A 61 -1.04 0.56 -6.12
C ALA A 61 -0.03 0.38 -7.26
N VAL A 62 0.85 1.36 -7.46
CA VAL A 62 1.93 1.29 -8.45
C VAL A 62 2.83 0.07 -8.21
N LYS A 63 3.16 -0.23 -6.95
CA LYS A 63 4.02 -1.38 -6.61
C LYS A 63 3.29 -2.72 -6.82
N THR A 64 2.03 -2.80 -6.39
CA THR A 64 1.15 -3.96 -6.59
C THR A 64 0.99 -4.27 -8.09
N MET A 65 0.79 -3.25 -8.92
CA MET A 65 0.72 -3.40 -10.37
C MET A 65 2.04 -3.89 -10.98
N LYS A 66 3.19 -3.48 -10.42
CA LYS A 66 4.49 -4.02 -10.86
C LYS A 66 4.66 -5.50 -10.52
N TYR A 67 4.10 -6.00 -9.41
CA TYR A 67 4.07 -7.43 -9.12
C TYR A 67 3.14 -8.18 -10.10
N LYS A 68 1.93 -7.65 -10.33
CA LYS A 68 0.95 -8.23 -11.27
C LYS A 68 1.51 -8.36 -12.69
N THR A 69 2.21 -7.32 -13.17
CA THR A 69 2.77 -7.26 -14.53
C THR A 69 4.13 -7.95 -14.68
N GLY A 70 4.69 -8.50 -13.59
CA GLY A 70 6.02 -9.10 -13.59
C GLY A 70 7.19 -8.10 -13.72
N LYS A 71 6.93 -6.78 -13.69
CA LYS A 71 7.99 -5.76 -13.64
C LYS A 71 8.83 -5.86 -12.36
N ILE A 72 8.24 -6.36 -11.27
CA ILE A 72 8.97 -6.85 -10.10
C ILE A 72 8.69 -8.34 -9.98
N LEU A 73 9.74 -9.15 -10.07
CA LEU A 73 9.64 -10.60 -9.93
C LEU A 73 9.58 -10.96 -8.44
N HIS A 74 8.41 -11.38 -7.98
CA HIS A 74 8.22 -11.92 -6.64
C HIS A 74 7.11 -12.99 -6.67
N PRO A 75 7.45 -14.29 -6.61
CA PRO A 75 6.50 -15.38 -6.87
C PRO A 75 5.21 -15.30 -6.07
N MET A 76 5.30 -15.04 -4.76
CA MET A 76 4.11 -14.93 -3.89
C MET A 76 3.21 -13.73 -4.24
N MET A 77 3.79 -12.56 -4.49
CA MET A 77 3.03 -11.36 -4.81
C MET A 77 2.47 -11.41 -6.24
N ALA A 78 3.17 -12.07 -7.17
CA ALA A 78 2.65 -12.28 -8.52
C ALA A 78 1.36 -13.11 -8.49
N VAL A 79 1.34 -14.21 -7.72
CA VAL A 79 0.12 -15.03 -7.54
C VAL A 79 -0.95 -14.26 -6.77
N ALA A 80 -0.58 -13.58 -5.68
CA ALA A 80 -1.54 -12.83 -4.86
C ALA A 80 -2.24 -11.68 -5.62
N THR A 81 -1.59 -11.11 -6.63
CA THR A 81 -2.13 -9.96 -7.39
C THR A 81 -2.74 -10.34 -8.74
N ALA A 82 -2.64 -11.62 -9.14
CA ALA A 82 -3.07 -12.07 -10.47
C ALA A 82 -4.56 -11.83 -10.73
N PHE A 83 -5.41 -11.99 -9.71
CA PHE A 83 -6.86 -11.99 -9.82
C PHE A 83 -7.52 -10.62 -9.71
N PHE A 84 -6.76 -9.57 -9.38
CA PHE A 84 -7.33 -8.24 -9.16
C PHE A 84 -7.11 -7.33 -10.36
N ASP A 85 -8.13 -6.60 -10.80
CA ASP A 85 -7.96 -5.53 -11.76
C ASP A 85 -7.37 -4.25 -11.13
N GLU A 86 -7.12 -3.22 -11.95
CA GLU A 86 -6.55 -1.94 -11.49
C GLU A 86 -7.44 -1.28 -10.43
N LYS A 87 -8.76 -1.31 -10.61
CA LYS A 87 -9.71 -0.66 -9.71
C LYS A 87 -9.78 -1.37 -8.36
N GLU A 88 -9.79 -2.70 -8.38
CA GLU A 88 -9.73 -3.51 -7.17
C GLU A 88 -8.41 -3.30 -6.42
N ILE A 89 -7.29 -3.15 -7.13
CA ILE A 89 -6.00 -2.82 -6.52
C ILE A 89 -6.06 -1.44 -5.86
N GLN A 90 -6.66 -0.44 -6.51
CA GLN A 90 -6.84 0.89 -5.92
C GLN A 90 -7.72 0.86 -4.67
N ASP A 91 -8.81 0.08 -4.70
CA ASP A 91 -9.69 -0.10 -3.53
C ASP A 91 -8.93 -0.76 -2.37
N ILE A 92 -8.20 -1.85 -2.64
CA ILE A 92 -7.38 -2.57 -1.64
C ILE A 92 -6.33 -1.64 -1.02
N THR A 93 -5.64 -0.83 -1.82
CA THR A 93 -4.60 0.06 -1.29
C THR A 93 -5.18 1.26 -0.55
N ALA A 94 -6.34 1.75 -0.95
CA ALA A 94 -7.10 2.74 -0.18
C ALA A 94 -7.51 2.20 1.20
N TYR A 95 -7.92 0.93 1.29
CA TYR A 95 -8.14 0.26 2.57
C TYR A 95 -6.89 0.29 3.45
N TYR A 96 -5.74 -0.15 2.95
CA TYR A 96 -4.50 -0.16 3.74
C TYR A 96 -4.04 1.24 4.16
N GLN A 97 -4.22 2.26 3.30
CA GLN A 97 -3.93 3.64 3.68
C GLN A 97 -4.85 4.14 4.79
N SER A 98 -6.12 3.71 4.80
CA SER A 98 -7.08 4.10 5.84
C SER A 98 -6.78 3.50 7.22
N LEU A 99 -5.91 2.49 7.29
CA LEU A 99 -5.45 1.91 8.55
C LEU A 99 -4.43 2.82 9.24
N GLY A 100 -4.33 2.69 10.57
CA GLY A 100 -3.21 3.29 11.31
C GLY A 100 -1.85 2.69 10.89
N LYS A 101 -0.78 3.47 11.07
CA LYS A 101 0.59 2.94 10.90
C LYS A 101 0.79 1.76 11.86
N PRO A 102 1.46 0.68 11.43
CA PRO A 102 1.72 -0.47 12.29
C PRO A 102 2.53 -0.09 13.53
N ALA A 103 2.17 -0.61 14.70
CA ALA A 103 2.94 -0.37 15.92
C ALA A 103 4.30 -1.07 15.95
N PHE A 104 4.54 -2.04 15.07
CA PHE A 104 5.83 -2.70 14.93
C PHE A 104 6.28 -2.72 13.47
N THR A 105 7.06 -1.74 13.06
CA THR A 105 7.82 -1.84 11.81
C THR A 105 9.15 -2.53 12.11
N SER A 106 9.40 -3.69 11.50
CA SER A 106 10.64 -4.42 11.72
C SER A 106 11.85 -3.56 11.35
N PRO A 107 12.83 -3.35 12.25
CA PRO A 107 14.05 -2.61 11.94
C PRO A 107 14.92 -3.31 10.88
N LEU A 108 14.61 -4.57 10.58
CA LEU A 108 15.30 -5.40 9.60
C LEU A 108 14.73 -5.25 8.18
N ILE A 109 13.55 -4.66 8.01
CA ILE A 109 12.90 -4.46 6.70
C ILE A 109 12.88 -2.96 6.38
N LYS A 110 14.01 -2.44 5.92
CA LYS A 110 14.08 -1.07 5.37
C LYS A 110 13.55 -1.09 3.93
N ILE A 111 12.38 -0.53 3.70
CA ILE A 111 11.91 -0.25 2.34
C ILE A 111 12.63 1.02 1.88
N LYS A 112 13.37 0.93 0.78
CA LYS A 112 13.93 2.11 0.13
C LYS A 112 12.80 3.07 -0.27
N GLY A 113 12.65 4.20 0.42
CA GLY A 113 11.59 5.18 0.20
C GLY A 113 10.70 5.52 1.41
N ASP A 114 10.92 4.93 2.59
CA ASP A 114 10.27 5.36 3.85
C ASP A 114 11.06 6.51 4.53
N ASP A 115 12.17 6.91 3.92
CA ASP A 115 13.15 7.88 4.39
C ASP A 115 12.58 9.32 4.49
N ASP A 116 11.50 9.61 3.77
CA ASP A 116 10.93 10.95 3.63
C ASP A 116 9.80 11.27 4.65
N GLU A 117 9.27 10.29 5.39
CA GLU A 117 8.11 10.46 6.30
C GLU A 117 8.41 10.25 7.79
N ALA A 118 9.65 9.94 8.16
CA ALA A 118 10.02 9.66 9.56
C ALA A 118 10.05 10.90 10.48
N SER A 119 9.73 12.10 9.99
CA SER A 119 9.85 13.33 10.78
C SER A 119 8.54 13.92 11.32
N GLN A 120 7.36 13.39 10.97
CA GLN A 120 6.08 13.98 11.39
C GLN A 120 5.00 12.95 11.74
N ALA A 121 5.19 12.18 12.80
CA ALA A 121 4.06 11.62 13.53
C ALA A 121 4.47 11.35 14.98
N ALA A 122 3.93 12.17 15.88
CA ALA A 122 4.06 12.01 17.32
C ALA A 122 3.60 10.61 17.75
N ALA A 123 4.34 10.03 18.70
CA ALA A 123 4.11 8.73 19.28
C ALA A 123 2.66 8.54 19.76
N ALA A 124 1.91 7.66 19.10
CA ALA A 124 0.68 7.11 19.64
C ALA A 124 1.00 5.91 20.55
N PRO A 125 0.33 5.75 21.70
CA PRO A 125 0.67 4.74 22.70
C PRO A 125 0.42 3.33 22.17
N ASN A 126 1.42 2.46 22.35
CA ASN A 126 1.41 1.05 21.99
C ASN A 126 0.20 0.31 22.60
N VAL A 127 -0.74 -0.17 21.77
CA VAL A 127 -1.89 -1.00 22.22
C VAL A 127 -1.78 -2.46 21.74
N TYR A 128 -0.57 -2.98 21.54
CA TYR A 128 -0.39 -4.42 21.36
C TYR A 128 -0.01 -5.06 22.69
N PRO A 129 -0.78 -6.03 23.21
CA PRO A 129 -0.31 -6.86 24.32
C PRO A 129 0.94 -7.62 23.87
N ALA A 130 1.91 -7.77 24.78
CA ALA A 130 3.12 -8.53 24.53
C ALA A 130 2.78 -9.91 23.96
N LEU A 131 3.35 -10.26 22.79
CA LEU A 131 3.21 -11.58 22.22
C LEU A 131 3.64 -12.62 23.27
N PRO A 132 2.82 -13.63 23.58
CA PRO A 132 3.22 -14.69 24.50
C PRO A 132 4.41 -15.45 23.89
N ALA A 133 5.45 -15.66 24.69
CA ALA A 133 6.60 -16.47 24.29
C ALA A 133 6.13 -17.89 23.96
N TYR A 134 6.30 -18.31 22.71
CA TYR A 134 6.09 -19.71 22.34
C TYR A 134 7.14 -20.57 23.06
N PRO A 135 6.75 -21.64 23.77
CA PRO A 135 7.72 -22.55 24.36
C PRO A 135 8.47 -23.27 23.24
N ALA A 136 9.79 -23.16 23.25
CA ALA A 136 10.66 -23.96 22.40
C ALA A 136 10.47 -25.44 22.78
N THR A 137 9.81 -26.21 21.93
CA THR A 137 9.76 -27.67 22.06
C THR A 137 11.15 -28.22 21.74
N ALA A 138 11.90 -28.59 22.77
CA ALA A 138 13.13 -29.35 22.65
C ALA A 138 12.81 -30.75 22.09
N LYS A 139 13.58 -31.17 21.09
CA LYS A 139 13.69 -32.57 20.70
C LYS A 139 15.17 -32.92 20.62
#